data_AF-A0A935KUN1-F1
#
_entry.id   AF-A0A935KUN1-F1
#
_cell.length_a   1.000
_cell.length_b   1.000
_cell.length_c   1.000
_cell.angle_alpha   90.00
_cell.angle_beta   90.00
_cell.angle_gamma   90.00
#
_symmetry.space_group_name_H-M   'P 1'
#
loop_
_entity.id
_entity.type
_entity.pdbx_description
1 polymer ?
#
loop_
_entity_poly.entity_id
_entity_poly.type
_entity_poly.pdbx_seq_one_letter_code
_entity_poly.pdbx_strand_id
1 'polypeptide(L)'
;MKEEIKFIFNNITEWLKFAEAKHAGLMFLNSGLLFGMFTALKDYEKFFPKSVIFISFFCFGLSMLFSLISLFPITSNAMKGREPIENPNIHFTGHLCRLEVHELKSELAKIYPDCTFDKSDEDLMNQIIVNSYITARKYKIFKLAIFSTSVGIVIPLLVVLIEMVFAS
;
A
#
# COMPACT_ATOMS: atom_id res chain seq x y z
N MET A 1 -25.84 -3.44 16.44
CA MET A 1 -24.85 -4.39 15.89
C MET A 1 -24.62 -4.23 14.40
N LYS A 2 -25.64 -4.46 13.56
CA LYS A 2 -25.51 -4.44 12.10
C LYS A 2 -24.90 -3.14 11.54
N GLU A 3 -25.28 -1.99 12.11
CA GLU A 3 -24.71 -0.69 11.72
C GLU A 3 -23.22 -0.54 12.11
N GLU A 4 -22.80 -1.08 13.25
CA GLU A 4 -21.39 -1.07 13.67
C GLU A 4 -20.51 -1.94 12.75
N ILE A 5 -20.98 -3.15 12.43
CA ILE A 5 -20.26 -4.04 11.50
C ILE A 5 -20.18 -3.38 10.11
N LYS A 6 -21.29 -2.80 9.63
CA LYS A 6 -21.29 -2.04 8.37
C LYS A 6 -20.35 -0.84 8.41
N PHE A 7 -20.26 -0.14 9.54
CA PHE A 7 -19.34 0.98 9.70
C PHE A 7 -17.88 0.53 9.57
N ILE A 8 -17.49 -0.54 10.26
CA ILE A 8 -16.14 -1.12 10.16
C ILE A 8 -15.88 -1.59 8.72
N PHE A 9 -16.84 -2.29 8.11
CA PHE A 9 -16.76 -2.76 6.74
C PHE A 9 -16.55 -1.63 5.73
N ASN A 10 -17.32 -0.54 5.86
CA ASN A 10 -17.18 0.64 5.02
C ASN A 10 -15.81 1.30 5.20
N ASN A 11 -15.37 1.47 6.45
CA ASN A 11 -14.04 2.03 6.73
C ASN A 11 -12.93 1.21 6.08
N ILE A 12 -12.95 -0.12 6.23
CA ILE A 12 -11.95 -1.01 5.60
C ILE A 12 -12.01 -0.96 4.08
N THR A 13 -13.21 -0.88 3.52
CA THR A 13 -13.40 -0.73 2.07
C THR A 13 -12.81 0.58 1.56
N GLU A 14 -12.98 1.69 2.29
CA GLU A 14 -12.35 2.97 1.95
C GLU A 14 -10.82 2.90 2.05
N TRP A 15 -10.27 2.25 3.08
CA TRP A 15 -8.82 2.04 3.18
C TRP A 15 -8.25 1.22 2.02
N LEU A 16 -8.99 0.22 1.56
CA LEU A 16 -8.64 -0.59 0.40
C LEU A 16 -8.61 0.26 -0.88
N LYS A 17 -9.69 1.03 -1.14
CA LYS A 17 -9.76 1.96 -2.28
C LYS A 17 -8.62 2.97 -2.25
N PHE A 18 -8.30 3.51 -1.08
CA PHE A 18 -7.20 4.46 -0.93
C PHE A 18 -5.83 3.82 -1.20
N ALA A 19 -5.62 2.56 -0.81
CA ALA A 19 -4.40 1.82 -1.14
C ALA A 19 -4.26 1.62 -2.67
N GLU A 20 -5.35 1.34 -3.37
CA GLU A 20 -5.35 1.19 -4.83
C GLU A 20 -5.13 2.53 -5.55
N ALA A 21 -5.78 3.60 -5.08
CA ALA A 21 -5.58 4.95 -5.60
C ALA A 21 -4.12 5.41 -5.46
N LYS A 22 -3.47 5.09 -4.34
CA LYS A 22 -2.03 5.37 -4.12
C LYS A 22 -1.14 4.68 -5.16
N HIS A 23 -1.38 3.40 -5.44
CA HIS A 23 -0.64 2.67 -6.46
C HIS A 23 -0.88 3.23 -7.86
N ALA A 24 -2.13 3.52 -8.21
CA ALA A 24 -2.47 4.14 -9.49
C ALA A 24 -1.78 5.51 -9.66
N GLY A 25 -1.82 6.35 -8.62
CA GLY A 25 -1.16 7.65 -8.61
C GLY A 25 0.37 7.54 -8.74
N LEU A 26 0.99 6.58 -8.05
CA LEU A 26 2.43 6.35 -8.15
C LEU A 26 2.84 5.84 -9.55
N MET A 27 2.02 4.99 -10.17
CA MET A 27 2.23 4.57 -11.56
C MET A 27 2.13 5.73 -12.55
N PHE A 28 1.12 6.61 -12.39
CA PHE A 28 0.98 7.80 -13.22
C PHE A 28 2.21 8.72 -13.08
N LEU A 29 2.64 8.99 -11.85
CA LEU A 29 3.85 9.78 -11.58
C LEU A 29 5.09 9.17 -12.26
N ASN A 30 5.34 7.87 -12.03
CA ASN A 30 6.52 7.20 -12.60
C ASN A 30 6.46 7.13 -14.13
N SER A 31 5.27 7.03 -14.73
CA SER A 31 5.10 7.08 -16.18
C SER A 31 5.48 8.45 -16.73
N GLY A 32 5.06 9.53 -16.06
CA GLY A 32 5.45 10.90 -16.42
C GLY A 32 6.95 11.14 -16.28
N LEU A 33 7.56 10.65 -15.19
CA LEU A 33 9.02 10.73 -14.97
C LEU A 33 9.80 9.98 -16.05
N LEU A 34 9.43 8.73 -16.34
CA LEU A 34 10.07 7.93 -17.38
C LEU A 34 9.92 8.55 -18.77
N PHE A 35 8.73 9.05 -19.10
CA PHE A 35 8.48 9.75 -20.36
C PHE A 35 9.33 11.02 -20.49
N GLY A 36 9.37 11.84 -19.44
CA GLY A 36 10.19 13.06 -19.41
C GLY A 36 11.69 12.76 -19.56
N MET A 37 12.19 11.74 -18.86
CA MET A 37 13.57 11.27 -19.00
C MET A 37 13.87 10.77 -20.41
N PHE A 38 12.95 10.01 -21.01
CA PHE A 38 13.13 9.45 -22.35
C PHE A 38 13.17 10.53 -23.43
N THR A 39 12.25 11.50 -23.36
CA THR A 39 12.19 12.62 -24.33
C THR A 39 13.40 13.53 -24.24
N ALA A 40 13.92 13.80 -23.05
CA ALA A 40 15.06 14.70 -22.83
C ALA A 40 16.39 13.98 -22.59
N LEU A 41 16.52 12.70 -23.00
CA LEU A 41 17.66 11.84 -22.62
C LEU A 41 19.02 12.47 -22.96
N LYS A 42 19.15 13.08 -24.14
CA LYS A 42 20.39 13.75 -24.58
C LYS A 42 20.76 14.95 -23.72
N ASP A 43 19.77 15.65 -23.18
CA ASP A 43 20.02 16.78 -22.28
C ASP A 43 20.35 16.27 -20.88
N TYR A 44 19.68 15.22 -20.40
CA TYR A 44 20.05 14.55 -19.14
C TYR A 44 21.49 14.04 -19.14
N GLU A 45 21.97 13.44 -20.23
CA GLU A 45 23.36 12.95 -20.33
C GLU A 45 24.42 14.05 -20.23
N LYS A 46 24.06 15.34 -20.41
CA LYS A 46 24.98 16.47 -20.21
C LYS A 46 25.16 16.83 -18.74
N PHE A 47 24.10 16.67 -17.95
CA PHE A 47 24.05 17.08 -16.53
C PHE A 47 24.26 15.90 -15.58
N PHE A 48 24.04 14.67 -16.02
CA PHE A 48 24.08 13.50 -15.15
C PHE A 48 24.94 12.38 -15.72
N PRO A 49 25.76 11.72 -14.88
CA PRO A 49 26.42 10.50 -15.27
C PRO A 49 25.42 9.44 -15.74
N LYS A 50 25.78 8.66 -16.76
CA LYS A 50 24.93 7.59 -17.31
C LYS A 50 24.46 6.58 -16.24
N SER A 51 25.29 6.32 -15.22
CA SER A 51 24.95 5.47 -14.08
C SER A 51 23.76 6.01 -13.29
N VAL A 52 23.71 7.32 -13.04
CA VAL A 52 22.62 8.00 -12.31
C VAL A 52 21.31 7.94 -13.09
N ILE A 53 21.38 8.18 -14.40
CA ILE A 53 20.22 8.06 -15.30
C ILE A 53 19.70 6.62 -15.29
N PHE A 54 20.60 5.63 -15.42
CA PHE A 54 20.23 4.21 -15.41
C PHE A 54 19.59 3.78 -14.09
N ILE A 55 20.17 4.17 -12.94
CA ILE A 55 19.61 3.89 -11.61
C ILE A 55 18.20 4.46 -11.48
N SER A 56 17.98 5.70 -11.94
CA SER A 56 16.68 6.36 -11.86
C SER A 56 15.63 5.63 -12.72
N PHE A 57 15.99 5.28 -13.96
CA PHE A 57 15.12 4.52 -14.86
C PHE A 57 14.75 3.15 -14.27
N PHE A 58 15.74 2.45 -13.72
CA PHE A 58 15.53 1.16 -13.04
C PHE A 58 14.62 1.29 -11.82
N CYS A 59 14.83 2.32 -10.99
CA CYS A 59 14.03 2.58 -9.80
C CYS A 59 12.56 2.89 -10.11
N PHE A 60 12.29 3.69 -11.14
CA PHE A 60 10.93 4.01 -11.58
C PHE A 60 10.24 2.79 -12.19
N GLY A 61 10.95 2.04 -13.04
CA GLY A 61 10.44 0.78 -13.60
C GLY A 61 10.11 -0.25 -12.51
N LEU A 62 11.00 -0.45 -11.53
CA LEU A 62 10.78 -1.36 -10.42
C LEU A 62 9.59 -0.92 -9.55
N SER A 63 9.44 0.37 -9.27
CA SER A 63 8.27 0.90 -8.56
C SER A 63 6.96 0.66 -9.31
N MET A 64 6.96 0.76 -10.64
CA MET A 64 5.78 0.44 -11.46
C MET A 64 5.44 -1.05 -11.39
N LEU A 65 6.45 -1.93 -11.45
CA LEU A 65 6.25 -3.38 -11.31
C LEU A 65 5.61 -3.72 -9.96
N PHE A 66 6.11 -3.16 -8.85
CA PHE A 66 5.48 -3.36 -7.54
C PHE A 66 4.04 -2.87 -7.50
N SER A 67 3.75 -1.72 -8.12
CA SER A 67 2.38 -1.18 -8.15
C SER A 67 1.44 -2.02 -9.00
N LEU A 68 1.91 -2.53 -10.15
CA LEU A 68 1.17 -3.48 -10.97
C LEU A 68 0.87 -4.77 -10.20
N ILE A 69 1.86 -5.37 -9.55
CA ILE A 69 1.70 -6.57 -8.72
C ILE A 69 0.63 -6.33 -7.63
N SER A 70 0.61 -5.14 -7.03
CA SER A 70 -0.35 -4.77 -5.98
C SER A 70 -1.80 -4.61 -6.50
N LEU A 71 -1.97 -4.25 -7.77
CA LEU A 71 -3.29 -4.04 -8.39
C LEU A 71 -3.92 -5.33 -8.93
N PHE A 72 -3.18 -6.45 -8.99
CA PHE A 72 -3.79 -7.73 -9.38
C PHE A 72 -4.92 -8.11 -8.41
N PRO A 73 -6.06 -8.61 -8.92
CA PRO A 73 -7.18 -9.01 -8.10
C PRO A 73 -6.79 -10.21 -7.23
N ILE A 74 -7.02 -10.08 -5.92
CA ILE A 74 -6.85 -11.18 -4.97
C ILE A 74 -8.23 -11.78 -4.74
N THR A 75 -8.48 -12.93 -5.36
CA THR A 75 -9.78 -13.64 -5.30
C THR A 75 -9.76 -14.86 -4.40
N SER A 76 -8.61 -15.20 -3.82
CA SER A 76 -8.46 -16.37 -2.95
C SER A 76 -8.20 -15.96 -1.50
N ASN A 77 -8.77 -16.72 -0.57
CA ASN A 77 -8.63 -16.55 0.88
C ASN A 77 -7.28 -17.05 1.41
N ALA A 78 -6.18 -16.82 0.68
CA ALA A 78 -4.84 -17.25 1.08
C ALA A 78 -4.29 -16.38 2.23
N MET A 79 -4.88 -16.55 3.40
CA MET A 79 -4.43 -16.01 4.68
C MET A 79 -3.54 -17.07 5.32
N LYS A 80 -2.29 -16.74 5.64
CA LYS A 80 -1.38 -17.63 6.36
C LYS A 80 -0.85 -16.93 7.60
N GLY A 81 -0.73 -17.70 8.69
CA GLY A 81 0.12 -17.43 9.85
C GLY A 81 0.01 -16.01 10.39
N ARG A 82 -1.05 -15.75 11.16
CA ARG A 82 -1.24 -14.46 11.81
C ARG A 82 -0.65 -14.53 13.22
N GLU A 83 0.21 -13.58 13.56
CA GLU A 83 0.63 -13.43 14.94
C GLU A 83 -0.57 -12.92 15.76
N PRO A 84 -0.93 -13.61 16.86
CA PRO A 84 -2.02 -13.16 17.72
C PRO A 84 -1.68 -11.79 18.30
N ILE A 85 -2.73 -10.99 18.50
CA ILE A 85 -2.59 -9.64 19.05
C ILE A 85 -3.47 -9.53 20.31
N GLU A 86 -2.87 -9.08 21.39
CA GLU A 86 -3.61 -8.77 22.62
C GLU A 86 -4.32 -7.42 22.47
N ASN A 87 -5.58 -7.36 22.93
CA ASN A 87 -6.40 -6.15 22.95
C ASN A 87 -6.43 -5.40 21.59
N PRO A 88 -6.92 -6.04 20.51
CA PRO A 88 -6.94 -5.43 19.18
C PRO A 88 -7.83 -4.17 19.14
N ASN A 89 -7.39 -3.15 18.42
CA ASN A 89 -8.25 -2.06 18.01
C ASN A 89 -9.01 -2.50 16.74
N ILE A 90 -10.29 -2.82 16.90
CA ILE A 90 -11.17 -3.31 15.83
C ILE A 90 -11.45 -2.28 14.72
N HIS A 91 -11.09 -1.01 14.90
CA HIS A 91 -11.19 0.02 13.86
C HIS A 91 -9.88 0.23 13.10
N PHE A 92 -8.79 -0.37 13.56
CA PHE A 92 -7.48 -0.23 12.96
C PHE A 92 -7.15 -1.42 12.06
N THR A 93 -7.03 -1.16 10.76
CA THR A 93 -6.74 -2.17 9.71
C THR A 93 -5.52 -3.03 10.04
N GLY A 94 -4.49 -2.44 10.65
CA GLY A 94 -3.26 -3.14 11.02
C GLY A 94 -3.45 -4.22 12.08
N HIS A 95 -4.50 -4.13 12.92
CA HIS A 95 -4.86 -5.16 13.90
C HIS A 95 -5.89 -6.12 13.29
N LEU A 96 -6.92 -5.60 12.59
CA LEU A 96 -7.94 -6.42 11.92
C LEU A 96 -7.36 -7.46 10.96
N CYS A 97 -6.31 -7.11 10.22
CA CYS A 97 -5.64 -8.04 9.30
C CYS A 97 -4.94 -9.23 9.98
N ARG A 98 -4.90 -9.26 11.32
CA ARG A 98 -4.33 -10.32 12.15
C ARG A 98 -5.39 -11.15 12.88
N LEU A 99 -6.66 -10.73 12.85
CA LEU A 99 -7.73 -11.42 13.56
C LEU A 99 -8.41 -12.48 12.69
N GLU A 100 -8.96 -13.51 13.29
CA GLU A 100 -9.94 -14.39 12.67
C GLU A 100 -11.37 -13.90 12.93
N VAL A 101 -12.33 -14.45 12.18
CA VAL A 101 -13.76 -14.06 12.31
C VAL A 101 -14.26 -14.31 13.74
N HIS A 102 -13.86 -15.43 14.35
CA HIS A 102 -14.27 -15.77 15.71
C HIS A 102 -13.66 -14.83 16.76
N GLU A 103 -12.43 -14.35 16.54
CA GLU A 103 -11.77 -13.38 17.41
C GLU A 103 -12.44 -12.00 17.28
N LEU A 104 -12.71 -11.54 16.06
CA LEU A 104 -13.45 -10.29 15.83
C LEU A 104 -14.84 -10.34 16.49
N LYS A 105 -15.54 -11.47 16.37
CA LYS A 105 -16.83 -11.70 17.04
C LYS A 105 -16.71 -11.61 18.55
N SER A 106 -15.66 -12.20 19.14
CA SER A 106 -15.40 -12.14 20.58
C SER A 106 -15.14 -10.70 21.03
N GLU A 107 -14.31 -9.94 20.30
CA GLU A 107 -14.01 -8.55 20.63
C GLU A 107 -15.25 -7.65 20.53
N LEU A 108 -16.09 -7.85 19.53
CA LEU A 108 -17.37 -7.14 19.42
C LEU A 108 -18.32 -7.49 20.57
N ALA A 109 -18.39 -8.75 20.99
CA ALA A 109 -19.21 -9.17 22.11
C ALA A 109 -18.73 -8.59 23.46
N LYS A 110 -17.42 -8.36 23.63
CA LYS A 110 -16.87 -7.65 24.81
C LYS A 110 -17.33 -6.19 24.88
N ILE A 111 -17.40 -5.53 23.73
CA ILE A 111 -17.82 -4.12 23.63
C ILE A 111 -19.35 -4.00 23.71
N TYR A 112 -20.07 -4.98 23.17
CA TYR A 112 -21.53 -5.01 23.07
C TYR A 112 -22.11 -6.34 23.63
N PRO A 113 -22.25 -6.48 24.96
CA PRO A 113 -22.56 -7.76 25.62
C PRO A 113 -23.91 -8.39 25.24
N ASP A 114 -24.90 -7.57 24.90
CA ASP A 114 -26.26 -8.03 24.59
C ASP A 114 -26.51 -8.29 23.10
N CYS A 115 -25.46 -8.28 22.27
CA CYS A 115 -25.60 -8.46 20.82
C CYS A 115 -25.59 -9.93 20.40
N THR A 116 -26.57 -10.29 19.56
CA THR A 116 -26.57 -11.54 18.80
C THR A 116 -26.09 -11.29 17.38
N PHE A 117 -25.32 -12.23 16.83
CA PHE A 117 -24.83 -12.17 15.45
C PHE A 117 -25.58 -13.17 14.59
N ASP A 118 -26.13 -12.71 13.47
CA ASP A 118 -26.71 -13.61 12.47
C ASP A 118 -25.65 -14.03 11.42
N LYS A 119 -26.05 -14.88 10.47
CA LYS A 119 -25.16 -15.32 9.39
C LYS A 119 -24.68 -14.16 8.50
N SER A 120 -25.54 -13.16 8.26
CA SER A 120 -25.18 -11.98 7.47
C SER A 120 -24.11 -11.14 8.17
N ASP A 121 -24.15 -11.05 9.49
CA ASP A 121 -23.14 -10.38 10.29
C ASP A 121 -21.80 -11.12 10.21
N GLU A 122 -21.83 -12.46 10.28
CA GLU A 122 -20.63 -13.30 10.12
C GLU A 122 -20.01 -13.19 8.73
N ASP A 123 -20.82 -13.16 7.67
CA ASP A 123 -20.35 -12.96 6.30
C ASP A 123 -19.67 -11.58 6.13
N LEU A 124 -20.22 -10.52 6.76
CA LEU A 124 -19.61 -9.19 6.77
C LEU A 124 -18.31 -9.17 7.57
N MET A 125 -18.27 -9.82 8.74
CA MET A 125 -17.05 -9.96 9.53
C MET A 125 -15.95 -10.67 8.75
N ASN A 126 -16.29 -11.73 8.01
CA ASN A 126 -15.34 -12.38 7.11
C ASN A 126 -14.79 -11.41 6.04
N GLN A 127 -15.64 -10.60 5.41
CA GLN A 127 -15.20 -9.60 4.45
C GLN A 127 -14.31 -8.51 5.08
N ILE A 128 -14.59 -8.07 6.31
CA ILE A 128 -13.73 -7.15 7.06
C ILE A 128 -12.32 -7.74 7.22
N ILE A 129 -12.23 -9.00 7.64
CA ILE A 129 -10.95 -9.69 7.85
C ILE A 129 -10.20 -9.90 6.51
N VAL A 130 -10.90 -10.26 5.44
CA VAL A 130 -10.32 -10.40 4.09
C VAL A 130 -9.82 -9.06 3.57
N ASN A 131 -10.66 -8.03 3.58
CA ASN A 131 -10.32 -6.73 3.01
C ASN A 131 -9.22 -6.04 3.83
N SER A 132 -9.21 -6.18 5.16
CA SER A 132 -8.13 -5.63 5.98
C SER A 132 -6.79 -6.29 5.68
N TYR A 133 -6.76 -7.61 5.46
CA TYR A 133 -5.55 -8.32 5.03
C TYR A 133 -5.05 -7.87 3.67
N ILE A 134 -5.94 -7.79 2.68
CA ILE A 134 -5.60 -7.28 1.33
C ILE A 134 -5.03 -5.87 1.44
N THR A 135 -5.70 -4.99 2.20
CA THR A 135 -5.29 -3.61 2.40
C THR A 135 -3.90 -3.53 3.02
N ALA A 136 -3.64 -4.29 4.10
CA ALA A 136 -2.34 -4.32 4.76
C ALA A 136 -1.22 -4.80 3.82
N ARG A 137 -1.49 -5.83 2.99
CA ARG A 137 -0.54 -6.32 1.99
C ARG A 137 -0.25 -5.25 0.93
N LYS A 138 -1.27 -4.57 0.40
CA LYS A 138 -1.08 -3.48 -0.58
C LYS A 138 -0.23 -2.36 0.00
N TYR A 139 -0.46 -1.96 1.25
CA TYR A 139 0.39 -0.96 1.93
C TYR A 139 1.85 -1.38 2.09
N LYS A 140 2.12 -2.66 2.39
CA LYS A 140 3.51 -3.18 2.45
C LYS A 140 4.19 -3.06 1.08
N ILE A 141 3.50 -3.43 0.00
CA ILE A 141 4.03 -3.32 -1.36
C ILE A 141 4.18 -1.84 -1.76
N PHE A 142 3.23 -0.98 -1.39
CA PHE A 142 3.31 0.46 -1.63
C PHE A 142 4.55 1.07 -0.98
N LYS A 143 4.91 0.64 0.24
CA LYS A 143 6.14 1.10 0.90
C LYS A 143 7.41 0.77 0.09
N LEU A 144 7.47 -0.40 -0.53
CA LEU A 144 8.58 -0.78 -1.41
C LEU A 144 8.58 0.05 -2.70
N ALA A 145 7.41 0.23 -3.31
CA ALA A 145 7.25 1.03 -4.52
C ALA A 145 7.68 2.49 -4.30
N ILE A 146 7.12 3.17 -3.28
CA ILE A 146 7.45 4.57 -3.01
C ILE A 146 8.91 4.75 -2.60
N PHE A 147 9.50 3.78 -1.87
CA PHE A 147 10.93 3.81 -1.55
C PHE A 147 11.78 3.75 -2.83
N SER A 148 11.45 2.85 -3.76
CA SER A 148 12.11 2.76 -5.06
C SER A 148 12.00 4.08 -5.84
N THR A 149 10.80 4.67 -5.97
CA THR A 149 10.63 5.99 -6.59
C THR A 149 11.45 7.08 -5.89
N SER A 150 11.48 7.08 -4.55
CA SER A 150 12.22 8.06 -3.77
C SER A 150 13.73 7.98 -4.07
N VAL A 151 14.30 6.78 -4.17
CA VAL A 151 15.70 6.58 -4.56
C VAL A 151 15.97 7.14 -5.96
N GLY A 152 15.07 6.87 -6.92
CA GLY A 152 15.18 7.38 -8.29
C GLY A 152 15.12 8.91 -8.42
N ILE A 153 14.57 9.61 -7.42
CA ILE A 153 14.52 11.09 -7.38
C ILE A 153 15.69 11.65 -6.56
N VAL A 154 15.97 11.08 -5.39
CA VAL A 154 16.94 11.63 -4.43
C VAL A 154 18.37 11.53 -4.96
N ILE A 155 18.75 10.45 -5.65
CA ILE A 155 20.12 10.28 -6.15
C ILE A 155 20.48 11.38 -7.17
N PRO A 156 19.70 11.64 -8.24
CA PRO A 156 19.96 12.76 -9.14
C PRO A 156 20.04 14.10 -8.41
N LEU A 157 19.13 14.38 -7.46
CA LEU A 157 19.14 15.63 -6.70
C LEU A 157 20.43 15.82 -5.90
N LEU A 158 20.92 14.77 -5.25
CA LEU A 158 22.19 14.82 -4.52
C LEU A 158 23.38 15.10 -5.45
N VAL A 159 23.38 14.54 -6.67
CA VAL A 159 24.43 14.81 -7.66
C VAL A 159 24.44 16.29 -8.05
N VAL A 160 23.29 16.89 -8.35
CA VAL A 160 23.19 18.33 -8.64
C VAL A 160 23.70 19.16 -7.47
N LEU A 161 23.31 18.83 -6.24
CA LEU A 161 23.75 19.57 -5.05
C LEU A 161 25.26 19.50 -4.85
N ILE A 162 25.86 18.33 -5.06
CA ILE A 162 27.32 18.15 -4.97
C ILE A 162 28.01 18.97 -6.06
N GLU A 163 27.55 18.89 -7.31
CA GLU A 163 28.12 19.68 -8.40
C GLU A 163 28.04 21.18 -8.12
N MET A 164 26.90 21.67 -7.62
CA MET A 164 26.77 23.09 -7.24
C MET A 164 27.75 23.53 -6.16
N VAL A 165 28.01 22.68 -5.15
CA VAL A 165 28.89 23.00 -4.01
C VAL A 165 30.37 22.92 -4.38
N PHE A 166 30.76 22.00 -5.26
CA PHE A 166 32.17 21.78 -5.61
C PHE A 166 32.60 22.38 -6.95
N ALA A 167 31.65 22.80 -7.80
CA ALA A 167 31.93 23.56 -9.02
C ALA A 167 31.87 25.08 -8.82
N SER A 168 31.66 25.55 -7.58
CA SER A 168 31.86 26.94 -7.13
C SER A 168 33.25 27.14 -6.52
#